data_AF-A0A3N4MQE1-F1
#
_entry.id   AF-A0A3N4MQE1-F1
#
_cell.length_a   1.000
_cell.length_b   1.000
_cell.length_c   1.000
_cell.angle_alpha   90.00
_cell.angle_beta   90.00
_cell.angle_gamma   90.00
#
_symmetry.space_group_name_H-M   'P 1'
#
loop_
_entity.id
_entity.type
_entity.pdbx_description
1 polymer ?
#
loop_
_entity_poly.entity_id
_entity_poly.type
_entity_poly.pdbx_seq_one_letter_code
_entity_poly.pdbx_strand_id
1 'polypeptide(L)'
;MTDKLPGNLLALFQPRPPLRYLPPSDFAPEQRRTPHVSGVAAFLDALKNPVDDGYVPTESLQQKRERLREEKKKRAEEKLKEATEKYHPSEDQQIRGDPYKTLFVSRLSYEVKESDLEREFGRFGPIERIRIVRAKEPNVKKPHRGYAFIVYEREKDMKGKHNIFP
;
A
#
# COMPACT_ATOMS: atom_id res chain seq x y z
N MET A 1 32.86 12.43 -46.82
CA MET A 1 33.93 11.97 -45.90
C MET A 1 34.87 10.95 -46.55
N THR A 2 34.51 10.33 -47.68
CA THR A 2 35.37 9.45 -48.51
C THR A 2 36.14 10.20 -49.60
N ASP A 3 35.83 11.49 -49.80
CA ASP A 3 36.25 12.32 -50.94
C ASP A 3 37.75 12.67 -50.93
N LYS A 4 38.44 12.47 -49.79
CA LYS A 4 39.87 12.77 -49.61
C LYS A 4 40.77 11.52 -49.62
N LEU A 5 40.22 10.36 -49.98
CA LEU A 5 40.98 9.11 -50.04
C LEU A 5 41.85 9.04 -51.30
N PRO A 6 42.99 8.31 -51.28
CA PRO A 6 43.78 8.08 -52.48
C PRO A 6 42.98 7.28 -53.52
N GLY A 7 43.31 7.47 -54.81
CA GLY A 7 42.54 6.94 -55.94
C GLY A 7 42.21 5.45 -55.87
N ASN A 8 43.14 4.63 -55.37
CA ASN A 8 42.94 3.18 -55.19
C ASN A 8 41.81 2.85 -54.21
N LEU A 9 41.62 3.67 -53.17
CA LEU A 9 40.54 3.52 -52.20
C LEU A 9 39.26 4.19 -52.70
N LEU A 10 39.35 5.31 -53.42
CA LEU A 10 38.19 5.94 -54.07
C LEU A 10 37.51 5.02 -55.09
N ALA A 11 38.28 4.18 -55.79
CA ALA A 11 37.74 3.20 -56.75
C ALA A 11 36.79 2.18 -56.09
N LEU A 12 37.00 1.85 -54.81
CA LEU A 12 36.12 0.94 -54.06
C LEU A 12 34.75 1.56 -53.76
N PHE A 13 34.65 2.89 -53.78
CA PHE A 13 33.43 3.64 -53.53
C PHE A 13 32.77 4.13 -54.83
N GLN A 14 33.11 3.55 -55.98
CA GLN A 14 32.40 3.84 -57.22
C GLN A 14 30.91 3.52 -57.07
N PRO A 15 30.01 4.45 -57.45
CA PRO A 15 28.59 4.20 -57.35
C PRO A 15 28.21 3.04 -58.27
N ARG A 16 27.15 2.33 -57.90
CA ARG A 16 26.52 1.36 -58.78
C ARG A 16 25.97 2.06 -60.03
N PRO A 17 25.84 1.35 -61.17
CA PRO A 17 25.16 1.90 -62.33
C PRO A 17 23.75 2.38 -61.95
N PRO A 18 23.22 3.41 -62.64
CA PRO A 18 21.91 3.95 -62.34
C PRO A 18 20.84 2.87 -62.44
N LEU A 19 19.87 2.91 -61.52
CA LEU A 19 18.78 1.94 -61.49
C LEU A 19 17.90 2.10 -62.74
N ARG A 20 17.42 0.97 -63.28
CA ARG A 20 16.43 0.99 -64.36
C ARG A 20 15.13 1.58 -63.84
N TYR A 21 14.63 2.62 -64.50
CA TYR A 21 13.30 3.16 -64.20
C TYR A 21 12.21 2.11 -64.45
N LEU A 22 11.30 1.99 -63.50
CA LEU A 22 10.06 1.23 -63.62
C LEU A 22 8.90 2.15 -63.22
N PRO A 23 7.75 2.10 -63.91
CA PRO A 23 6.60 2.90 -63.54
C PRO A 23 6.15 2.54 -62.10
N PRO A 24 5.69 3.52 -61.31
CA PRO A 24 5.17 3.26 -59.97
C PRO A 24 3.93 2.36 -60.04
N SER A 25 3.81 1.42 -59.09
CA SER A 25 2.66 0.51 -58.98
C SER A 25 1.44 1.12 -58.29
N ASP A 26 1.61 2.29 -57.69
CA ASP A 26 0.62 2.98 -56.87
C ASP A 26 0.06 4.20 -57.61
N PHE A 27 -1.06 4.71 -57.12
CA PHE A 27 -1.66 5.93 -57.61
C PHE A 27 -0.82 7.15 -57.24
N ALA A 28 -0.83 8.15 -58.13
CA ALA A 28 -0.29 9.46 -57.85
C ALA A 28 -0.94 10.05 -56.59
N PRO A 29 -0.21 10.81 -55.75
CA PRO A 29 -0.74 11.33 -54.47
C PRO A 29 -2.08 12.05 -54.59
N GLU A 30 -2.31 12.76 -55.68
CA GLU A 30 -3.55 13.50 -55.98
C GLU A 30 -4.78 12.60 -56.18
N GLN A 31 -4.56 11.37 -56.61
CA GLN A 31 -5.62 10.39 -56.88
C GLN A 31 -5.88 9.45 -55.70
N ARG A 32 -5.07 9.54 -54.64
CA ARG A 32 -5.23 8.71 -53.44
C ARG A 32 -6.42 9.22 -52.65
N ARG A 33 -7.49 8.43 -52.60
CA ARG A 33 -8.71 8.72 -51.84
C ARG A 33 -9.26 7.48 -51.15
N THR A 34 -9.79 7.66 -49.94
CA THR A 34 -10.58 6.63 -49.25
C THR A 34 -12.02 6.64 -49.77
N PRO A 35 -12.81 5.58 -49.51
CA PRO A 35 -14.24 5.57 -49.79
C PRO A 35 -14.98 6.73 -49.09
N HIS A 36 -16.15 7.08 -49.64
CA HIS A 36 -17.01 8.10 -49.06
C HIS A 36 -17.64 7.60 -47.75
N VAL A 37 -17.52 8.38 -46.69
CA VAL A 37 -18.18 8.11 -45.40
C VAL A 37 -19.57 8.75 -45.40
N SER A 38 -20.62 7.94 -45.37
CA SER A 38 -22.01 8.40 -45.26
C SER A 38 -22.41 8.72 -43.81
N GLY A 39 -23.55 9.38 -43.63
CA GLY A 39 -24.10 9.65 -42.31
C GLY A 39 -24.71 8.41 -41.64
N VAL A 40 -24.80 8.45 -40.31
CA VAL A 40 -25.37 7.36 -39.48
C VAL A 40 -26.90 7.38 -39.36
N ALA A 41 -27.58 8.34 -40.01
CA ALA A 41 -29.03 8.54 -39.87
C ALA A 41 -29.87 7.32 -40.31
N ALA A 42 -29.37 6.53 -41.26
CA ALA A 42 -30.04 5.31 -41.72
C ALA A 42 -30.27 4.26 -40.60
N PHE A 43 -29.50 4.33 -39.50
CA PHE A 43 -29.59 3.37 -38.39
C PHE A 43 -30.56 3.82 -37.28
N LEU A 44 -31.17 5.00 -37.39
CA LEU A 44 -32.11 5.48 -36.37
C LEU A 44 -33.35 4.61 -36.24
N ASP A 45 -33.84 4.03 -37.34
CA ASP A 45 -35.00 3.14 -37.32
C ASP A 45 -34.70 1.80 -36.63
N ALA A 46 -33.45 1.32 -36.72
CA ALA A 46 -33.00 0.14 -35.98
C ALA A 46 -32.89 0.43 -34.47
N LEU A 47 -32.55 1.65 -34.08
CA LEU A 47 -32.44 2.06 -32.68
C LEU A 47 -33.81 2.21 -31.98
N LYS A 48 -34.87 2.51 -32.75
CA LYS A 48 -36.25 2.64 -32.23
C LYS A 48 -36.85 1.30 -31.78
N ASN A 49 -36.39 0.19 -32.35
CA ASN A 49 -36.86 -1.16 -32.03
C ASN A 49 -35.73 -1.95 -31.37
N PRO A 50 -35.40 -1.68 -30.10
CA PRO A 50 -34.33 -2.39 -29.42
C PRO A 50 -34.71 -3.87 -29.29
N VAL A 51 -33.85 -4.74 -29.81
CA VAL A 51 -33.91 -6.18 -29.52
C VAL A 51 -33.41 -6.34 -28.09
N ASP A 52 -34.26 -6.85 -27.19
CA ASP A 52 -33.83 -7.22 -25.84
C ASP A 52 -32.97 -8.49 -25.93
N ASP A 53 -31.66 -8.30 -25.88
CA ASP A 53 -30.65 -9.36 -25.90
C ASP A 53 -30.29 -9.84 -24.48
N GLY A 54 -30.97 -9.34 -23.45
CA GLY A 54 -30.69 -9.67 -22.05
C GLY A 54 -29.31 -9.18 -21.58
N TYR A 55 -28.78 -8.13 -22.22
CA TYR A 55 -27.46 -7.60 -21.86
C TYR A 55 -27.42 -7.09 -20.41
N VAL A 56 -26.57 -7.73 -19.60
CA VAL A 56 -26.21 -7.24 -18.26
C VAL A 56 -24.87 -6.52 -18.37
N PRO A 57 -24.82 -5.20 -18.13
CA PRO A 57 -23.58 -4.44 -18.19
C PRO A 57 -22.53 -5.03 -17.25
N THR A 58 -21.37 -5.35 -17.81
CA THR A 58 -20.21 -5.75 -17.00
C THR A 58 -19.77 -4.56 -16.15
N GLU A 59 -19.48 -4.81 -14.88
CA GLU A 59 -19.05 -3.77 -13.94
C GLU A 59 -17.85 -2.98 -14.48
N SER A 60 -17.89 -1.66 -14.32
CA SER A 60 -16.73 -0.82 -14.59
C SER A 60 -15.62 -1.07 -13.56
N LEU A 61 -14.36 -0.74 -13.91
CA LEU A 61 -13.25 -0.83 -12.96
C LEU A 61 -13.48 0.02 -11.70
N GLN A 62 -14.22 1.13 -11.82
CA GLN A 62 -14.58 1.98 -10.68
C GLN A 62 -15.56 1.26 -9.74
N GLN A 63 -16.63 0.69 -10.29
CA GLN A 63 -17.62 -0.08 -9.53
C GLN A 63 -16.97 -1.29 -8.82
N LYS A 64 -16.09 -2.01 -9.51
CA LYS A 64 -15.33 -3.13 -8.92
C LYS A 64 -14.45 -2.68 -7.74
N ARG A 65 -13.80 -1.52 -7.86
CA ARG A 65 -12.96 -0.96 -6.78
C ARG A 65 -13.79 -0.55 -5.57
N GLU A 66 -14.96 0.03 -5.78
CA GLU A 66 -15.88 0.42 -4.71
C GLU A 66 -16.39 -0.81 -3.97
N ARG A 67 -16.84 -1.85 -4.70
CA ARG A 67 -17.26 -3.13 -4.11
C ARG A 67 -16.18 -3.73 -3.21
N LEU A 68 -14.96 -3.85 -3.73
CA LEU A 68 -13.83 -4.40 -2.96
C LEU A 68 -13.49 -3.54 -1.73
N ARG A 69 -13.63 -2.21 -1.82
CA ARG A 69 -13.39 -1.30 -0.70
C ARG A 69 -14.44 -1.49 0.40
N GLU A 70 -15.71 -1.62 0.03
CA GLU A 70 -16.80 -1.86 0.96
C GLU A 70 -16.70 -3.23 1.62
N GLU A 71 -16.43 -4.29 0.87
CA GLU A 71 -16.19 -5.64 1.39
C GLU A 71 -15.03 -5.63 2.39
N LYS A 72 -13.92 -4.97 2.06
CA LYS A 72 -12.77 -4.83 2.96
C LYS A 72 -13.13 -4.04 4.21
N LYS A 73 -13.95 -3.00 4.10
CA LYS A 73 -14.42 -2.20 5.23
C LYS A 73 -15.32 -3.03 6.15
N LYS A 74 -16.32 -3.72 5.61
CA LYS A 74 -17.21 -4.63 6.36
C LYS A 74 -16.42 -5.70 7.09
N ARG A 75 -15.47 -6.36 6.42
CA ARG A 75 -14.60 -7.36 7.04
C ARG A 75 -13.73 -6.79 8.16
N ALA A 76 -13.28 -5.55 8.04
CA ALA A 76 -12.52 -4.88 9.10
C ALA A 76 -13.43 -4.53 10.29
N GLU A 77 -14.66 -4.09 10.04
CA GLU A 77 -15.67 -3.79 11.07
C GLU A 77 -16.08 -5.06 11.84
N GLU A 78 -16.32 -6.17 11.14
CA GLU A 78 -16.62 -7.47 11.77
C GLU A 78 -15.49 -7.95 12.68
N LYS A 79 -14.24 -7.86 12.20
CA LYS A 79 -13.06 -8.20 13.02
C LYS A 79 -12.91 -7.30 14.25
N LEU A 80 -13.24 -6.00 14.11
CA LEU A 80 -13.21 -5.07 15.23
C LEU A 80 -14.29 -5.40 16.27
N LYS A 81 -15.51 -5.73 15.82
CA LYS A 81 -16.60 -6.18 16.70
C LYS A 81 -16.20 -7.43 17.47
N GLU A 82 -15.74 -8.47 16.76
CA GLU A 82 -15.28 -9.72 17.36
C GLU A 82 -14.14 -9.48 18.37
N ALA A 83 -13.17 -8.60 18.04
CA ALA A 83 -12.10 -8.25 18.95
C ALA A 83 -12.57 -7.48 20.19
N THR A 84 -13.62 -6.65 20.05
CA THR A 84 -14.22 -5.90 21.16
C THR A 84 -15.01 -6.83 22.07
N GLU A 85 -15.78 -7.75 21.51
CA GLU A 85 -16.54 -8.76 22.27
C GLU A 85 -15.61 -9.68 23.07
N LYS A 86 -14.44 -10.04 22.51
CA LYS A 86 -13.44 -10.87 23.20
C LYS A 86 -12.59 -10.10 24.21
N TYR A 87 -12.74 -8.79 24.34
CA TYR A 87 -11.89 -7.96 25.19
C TYR A 87 -12.46 -7.85 26.61
N HIS A 88 -11.97 -8.72 27.50
CA HIS A 88 -12.28 -8.69 28.94
C HIS A 88 -11.01 -8.48 29.78
N PRO A 89 -10.67 -7.22 30.12
CA PRO A 89 -9.44 -6.90 30.86
C PRO A 89 -9.40 -7.51 32.27
N SER A 90 -10.55 -7.59 32.94
CA SER A 90 -10.62 -8.08 34.34
C SER A 90 -10.28 -9.56 34.47
N GLU A 91 -10.43 -10.35 33.41
CA GLU A 91 -10.17 -11.80 33.40
C GLU A 91 -8.75 -12.15 32.94
N ASP A 92 -7.96 -11.17 32.48
CA ASP A 92 -6.60 -11.41 32.00
C ASP A 92 -5.65 -11.67 33.19
N GLN A 93 -5.21 -12.92 33.35
CA GLN A 93 -4.26 -13.37 34.39
C GLN A 93 -2.94 -12.60 34.41
N GLN A 94 -2.61 -11.96 33.29
CA GLN A 94 -1.38 -11.21 33.16
C GLN A 94 -1.47 -9.80 33.76
N ILE A 95 -2.69 -9.24 33.88
CA ILE A 95 -2.95 -7.98 34.57
C ILE A 95 -2.96 -8.29 36.07
N ARG A 96 -2.05 -7.68 36.83
CA ARG A 96 -2.00 -7.82 38.29
C ARG A 96 -1.67 -6.46 38.89
N GLY A 97 -2.20 -6.23 40.09
CA GLY A 97 -2.01 -4.99 40.83
C GLY A 97 -3.17 -4.02 40.65
N ASP A 98 -3.08 -2.90 41.37
CA ASP A 98 -4.06 -1.82 41.34
C ASP A 98 -3.83 -0.92 40.10
N PRO A 99 -4.85 -0.65 39.27
CA PRO A 99 -4.75 0.29 38.15
C PRO A 99 -4.22 1.67 38.55
N TYR A 100 -4.56 2.16 39.75
CA TYR A 100 -4.12 3.48 40.23
C TYR A 100 -2.63 3.55 40.59
N LYS A 101 -1.98 2.38 40.76
CA LYS A 101 -0.54 2.27 41.01
C LYS A 101 0.25 1.85 39.78
N THR A 102 -0.42 1.59 38.67
CA THR A 102 0.18 1.05 37.45
C THR A 102 0.45 2.16 36.44
N LEU A 103 1.73 2.38 36.13
CA LEU A 103 2.17 3.28 35.07
C LEU A 103 2.23 2.54 33.73
N PHE A 104 1.58 3.09 32.71
CA PHE A 104 1.72 2.64 31.33
C PHE A 104 2.85 3.43 30.65
N VAL A 105 3.85 2.72 30.14
CA VAL A 105 4.97 3.30 29.40
C VAL A 105 4.93 2.79 27.98
N SER A 106 4.83 3.70 27.00
CA SER A 106 4.79 3.38 25.58
C SER A 106 6.01 3.92 24.83
N ARG A 107 6.16 3.51 23.57
CA ARG A 107 7.29 3.92 22.69
C ARG A 107 8.66 3.55 23.25
N LEU A 108 8.74 2.44 23.98
CA LEU A 108 10.02 1.88 24.42
C LEU A 108 10.79 1.31 23.24
N SER A 109 12.11 1.51 23.23
CA SER A 109 13.00 0.83 22.27
C SER A 109 12.90 -0.69 22.42
N TYR A 110 13.01 -1.40 21.30
CA TYR A 110 12.94 -2.87 21.23
C TYR A 110 14.16 -3.57 21.85
N GLU A 111 15.17 -2.82 22.28
CA GLU A 111 16.38 -3.34 22.94
C GLU A 111 16.30 -3.25 24.48
N VAL A 112 15.34 -2.49 24.99
CA VAL A 112 15.20 -2.21 26.43
C VAL A 112 14.89 -3.49 27.19
N LYS A 113 15.65 -3.71 28.28
CA LYS A 113 15.44 -4.80 29.23
C LYS A 113 14.76 -4.30 30.49
N GLU A 114 14.26 -5.23 31.29
CA GLU A 114 13.61 -4.94 32.58
C GLU A 114 14.55 -4.18 33.54
N SER A 115 15.86 -4.48 33.50
CA SER A 115 16.88 -3.79 34.29
C SER A 115 17.04 -2.30 33.97
N ASP A 116 16.86 -1.91 32.71
CA ASP A 116 16.96 -0.50 32.31
C ASP A 116 15.73 0.27 32.78
N LEU A 117 14.55 -0.36 32.72
CA LEU A 117 13.34 0.21 33.29
C LEU A 117 13.45 0.34 34.81
N GLU A 118 13.97 -0.68 35.50
CA GLU A 118 14.18 -0.62 36.94
C GLU A 118 15.14 0.51 37.34
N ARG A 119 16.23 0.71 36.60
CA ARG A 119 17.18 1.82 36.84
C ARG A 119 16.54 3.19 36.63
N GLU A 120 15.84 3.39 35.50
CA GLU A 120 15.27 4.69 35.15
C GLU A 120 14.00 5.03 35.94
N PHE A 121 13.22 4.04 36.34
CA PHE A 121 11.96 4.22 37.05
C PHE A 121 12.09 4.04 38.57
N GLY A 122 13.13 3.35 39.05
CA GLY A 122 13.40 3.14 40.48
C GLY A 122 13.77 4.42 41.23
N ARG A 123 14.34 5.43 40.55
CA ARG A 123 14.65 6.75 41.16
C ARG A 123 13.43 7.47 41.73
N PHE A 124 12.23 7.10 41.30
CA PHE A 124 11.00 7.78 41.66
C PHE A 124 10.20 7.07 42.75
N GLY A 125 10.59 5.85 43.13
CA GLY A 125 9.89 5.07 44.15
C GLY A 125 10.10 3.57 43.97
N PRO A 126 9.83 2.79 45.03
CA PRO A 126 9.94 1.33 44.99
C PRO A 126 8.95 0.73 44.00
N ILE A 127 9.46 -0.13 43.13
CA ILE A 127 8.70 -0.83 42.08
C ILE A 127 8.28 -2.19 42.62
N GLU A 128 6.99 -2.51 42.55
CA GLU A 128 6.44 -3.82 42.92
C GLU A 128 6.62 -4.82 41.78
N ARG A 129 6.31 -4.42 40.54
CA ARG A 129 6.38 -5.31 39.38
C ARG A 129 6.58 -4.56 38.07
N ILE A 130 7.47 -5.06 37.22
CA ILE A 130 7.64 -4.62 35.83
C ILE A 130 7.10 -5.70 34.90
N ARG A 131 6.30 -5.32 33.91
CA ARG A 131 5.80 -6.21 32.86
C ARG A 131 6.00 -5.57 31.49
N ILE A 132 6.98 -6.06 30.73
CA ILE A 132 7.14 -5.71 29.31
C ILE A 132 6.22 -6.61 28.48
N VAL A 133 5.35 -6.04 27.66
CA VAL A 133 4.42 -6.86 26.87
C VAL A 133 5.08 -7.37 25.61
N ARG A 134 5.24 -8.69 25.56
CA ARG A 134 5.84 -9.41 24.42
C ARG A 134 4.80 -9.73 23.36
N ALA A 135 5.26 -9.88 22.11
CA ALA A 135 4.38 -10.38 21.05
C ALA A 135 3.97 -11.82 21.36
N LYS A 136 2.70 -12.18 21.10
CA LYS A 136 2.22 -13.57 21.28
C LYS A 136 2.96 -14.55 20.34
N GLU A 137 3.40 -14.05 19.20
CA GLU A 137 4.20 -14.80 18.23
C GLU A 137 5.67 -14.40 18.38
N PRO A 138 6.61 -15.38 18.47
CA PRO A 138 8.02 -15.10 18.61
C PRO A 138 8.56 -14.52 17.30
N ASN A 139 8.70 -13.20 17.23
CA ASN A 139 9.34 -12.52 16.12
C ASN A 139 10.73 -12.02 16.55
N VAL A 140 11.78 -12.56 15.94
CA VAL A 140 13.18 -12.28 16.30
C VAL A 140 13.51 -10.78 16.20
N LYS A 141 12.86 -10.04 15.29
CA LYS A 141 13.10 -8.60 15.08
C LYS A 141 12.33 -7.70 16.06
N LYS A 142 11.28 -8.20 16.71
CA LYS A 142 10.40 -7.42 17.60
C LYS A 142 10.05 -8.27 18.83
N PRO A 143 10.99 -8.42 19.77
CA PRO A 143 10.81 -9.29 20.94
C PRO A 143 9.67 -8.81 21.85
N HIS A 144 9.44 -7.49 21.90
CA HIS A 144 8.32 -6.88 22.61
C HIS A 144 7.55 -5.86 21.77
N ARG A 145 6.34 -5.53 22.21
CA ARG A 145 5.44 -4.59 21.52
C ARG A 145 5.80 -3.11 21.75
N GLY A 146 6.89 -2.82 22.46
CA GLY A 146 7.34 -1.44 22.73
C GLY A 146 6.52 -0.73 23.82
N TYR A 147 5.82 -1.48 24.68
CA TYR A 147 5.16 -0.94 25.86
C TYR A 147 5.29 -1.84 27.07
N ALA A 148 5.28 -1.24 28.25
CA ALA A 148 5.40 -1.90 29.54
C ALA A 148 4.42 -1.32 30.57
N PHE A 149 4.08 -2.16 31.55
CA PHE A 149 3.34 -1.77 32.75
C PHE A 149 4.26 -1.87 33.95
N ILE A 150 4.32 -0.80 34.74
CA ILE A 150 5.14 -0.73 35.95
C ILE A 150 4.20 -0.47 37.13
N VAL A 151 4.12 -1.43 38.04
CA VAL A 151 3.31 -1.33 39.27
C VAL A 151 4.22 -0.81 40.39
N TYR A 152 3.83 0.29 41.02
CA TYR A 152 4.50 0.84 42.19
C TYR A 152 3.83 0.39 43.48
N GLU A 153 4.58 0.36 44.59
CA GLU A 153 3.97 0.06 45.90
C GLU A 153 2.98 1.16 46.34
N ARG A 154 3.31 2.42 46.06
CA ARG A 154 2.56 3.61 46.49
C ARG A 154 1.96 4.36 45.29
N GLU A 155 0.69 4.78 45.43
CA GLU A 155 -0.01 5.55 44.39
C GLU A 155 0.65 6.93 44.14
N LYS A 156 1.19 7.57 45.19
CA LYS A 156 1.85 8.89 45.10
C LYS A 156 3.02 8.88 44.11
N ASP A 157 3.80 7.79 44.13
CA ASP A 157 4.99 7.63 43.30
C ASP A 157 4.62 7.42 41.83
N MET A 158 3.43 6.90 41.55
CA MET A 158 2.87 6.82 40.20
C MET A 158 2.35 8.20 39.75
N LYS A 159 1.58 8.90 40.60
CA LYS A 159 0.89 10.16 40.26
C LYS A 159 1.83 11.33 39.99
N GLY A 160 2.98 11.39 40.67
CA GLY A 160 4.02 12.39 40.41
C GLY A 160 4.57 12.36 38.98
N LYS A 161 4.29 11.29 38.21
CA LYS A 161 4.84 11.03 36.87
C LYS A 161 3.98 11.48 35.71
N HIS A 162 2.68 11.76 35.91
CA HIS A 162 1.80 12.12 34.80
C HIS A 162 2.23 13.38 34.05
N ASN A 163 3.05 14.25 34.66
CA ASN A 163 3.43 15.55 34.12
C ASN A 163 4.91 15.70 33.67
N ILE A 164 5.73 14.64 33.74
CA ILE A 164 7.20 14.79 33.60
C ILE A 164 7.76 14.25 32.27
N PHE A 165 7.03 13.40 31.56
CA PHE A 165 7.49 12.81 30.30
C PHE A 165 6.65 13.34 29.12
N PRO A 166 7.25 14.10 28.17
CA PRO A 166 6.57 14.59 26.96
C PRO A 166 6.29 13.48 25.93
#